data_AF-A0A1X9T2H3-F1
#
_entry.id   AF-A0A1X9T2H3-F1
#
_cell.length_a   1.000
_cell.length_b   1.000
_cell.length_c   1.000
_cell.angle_alpha   90.00
_cell.angle_beta   90.00
_cell.angle_gamma   90.00
#
_symmetry.space_group_name_H-M   'P 1'
#
loop_
_entity.id
_entity.type
_entity.pdbx_description
1 polymer ?
#
loop_
_entity_poly.entity_id
_entity_poly.type
_entity_poly.pdbx_seq_one_letter_code
_entity_poly.pdbx_strand_id
1 'polypeptide(L)'
;MILYNQNYEMIGISSEGLSLFGFLTPEDFFRSCNDVSDYFLETSPLYNAKNHYIDLIISKSQSNIQDMQIKLDNGDIISVKIAVEVVNLKDVNEHYYSVKLLFDGNRLSYVKNKNRWLWDILYLSRLDSVEFKRRILEFSQIAKEKYESLYEAKLLLIDANDTIRELALLATNLKLTEFCQILINIQSTNDEKLLNDEFYKYMQFIDNIENIIKSEM
;
A
#
# COMPACT_ATOMS: atom_id res chain seq x y z
N MET A 1 2.27 -13.56 7.96
CA MET A 1 2.71 -14.93 8.31
C MET A 1 2.35 -15.84 7.15
N ILE A 2 3.23 -16.76 6.77
CA ILE A 2 2.97 -17.81 5.78
C ILE A 2 3.10 -19.15 6.49
N LEU A 3 2.20 -20.08 6.22
CA LEU A 3 2.19 -21.43 6.77
C LEU A 3 2.59 -22.41 5.68
N TYR A 4 3.56 -23.25 6.01
CA TYR A 4 4.06 -24.31 5.15
C TYR A 4 3.81 -25.67 5.79
N ASN A 5 3.54 -26.68 4.98
CA ASN A 5 3.57 -28.07 5.44
C ASN A 5 5.02 -28.61 5.48
N GLN A 6 5.18 -29.85 5.94
CA GLN A 6 6.47 -30.55 6.02
C GLN A 6 7.19 -30.73 4.67
N ASN A 7 6.48 -30.58 3.54
CA ASN A 7 7.03 -30.68 2.19
C ASN A 7 7.38 -29.32 1.58
N TYR A 8 7.32 -28.24 2.38
CA TYR A 8 7.50 -26.85 1.92
C TYR A 8 6.45 -26.35 0.94
N GLU A 9 5.26 -26.95 0.95
CA GLU A 9 4.13 -26.38 0.21
C GLU A 9 3.47 -25.30 1.07
N MET A 10 3.24 -24.12 0.47
CA MET A 10 2.47 -23.07 1.11
C MET A 10 1.00 -23.51 1.22
N ILE A 11 0.48 -23.54 2.44
CA ILE A 11 -0.91 -23.95 2.74
C ILE A 11 -1.74 -22.84 3.37
N GLY A 12 -1.11 -21.72 3.71
CA GLY A 12 -1.81 -20.59 4.29
C GLY A 12 -0.97 -19.33 4.30
N ILE A 13 -1.62 -18.18 4.24
CA ILE A 13 -0.98 -16.88 4.34
C ILE A 13 -1.93 -15.92 5.08
N SER A 14 -1.38 -15.11 5.98
CA SER A 14 -2.15 -14.11 6.71
C SER A 14 -2.41 -12.89 5.84
N SER A 15 -3.47 -12.13 6.17
CA SER A 15 -3.84 -10.91 5.45
C SER A 15 -2.71 -9.88 5.40
N GLU A 16 -1.89 -9.79 6.45
CA GLU A 16 -0.71 -8.91 6.46
C GLU A 16 0.38 -9.40 5.51
N GLY A 17 0.54 -10.72 5.37
CA GLY A 17 1.46 -11.32 4.40
C GLY A 17 1.00 -11.06 2.97
N LEU A 18 -0.29 -11.28 2.68
CA LEU A 18 -0.89 -10.98 1.37
C LEU A 18 -0.69 -9.52 0.97
N SER A 19 -0.99 -8.61 1.91
CA SER A 19 -0.80 -7.17 1.75
C SER A 19 0.65 -6.81 1.41
N LEU A 20 1.62 -7.44 2.08
CA LEU A 20 3.04 -7.21 1.83
C LEU A 20 3.43 -7.51 0.38
N PHE A 21 2.89 -8.58 -0.19
CA PHE A 21 3.16 -9.01 -1.56
C PHE A 21 2.23 -8.37 -2.60
N GLY A 22 1.26 -7.55 -2.17
CA GLY A 22 0.33 -6.88 -3.08
C GLY A 22 -0.85 -7.74 -3.55
N PHE A 23 -1.16 -8.83 -2.85
CA PHE A 23 -2.29 -9.71 -3.17
C PHE A 23 -3.49 -9.46 -2.25
N LEU A 24 -4.70 -9.65 -2.79
CA LEU A 24 -5.95 -9.44 -2.07
C LEU A 24 -6.55 -10.74 -1.52
N THR A 25 -6.27 -11.86 -2.19
CA THR A 25 -6.81 -13.18 -1.84
C THR A 25 -5.68 -14.20 -1.77
N PRO A 26 -5.76 -15.19 -0.86
CA PRO A 26 -4.85 -16.33 -0.86
C PRO A 26 -4.81 -17.05 -2.21
N GLU A 27 -5.96 -17.19 -2.88
CA GLU A 27 -6.07 -17.91 -4.15
C GLU A 27 -5.25 -17.24 -5.26
N ASP A 28 -5.27 -15.92 -5.36
CA ASP A 28 -4.49 -15.18 -6.37
C ASP A 28 -3.00 -15.24 -6.06
N PHE A 29 -2.62 -15.19 -4.78
CA PHE A 29 -1.24 -15.35 -4.34
C PHE A 29 -0.70 -16.73 -4.69
N PHE A 30 -1.40 -17.81 -4.31
CA PHE A 30 -0.95 -19.18 -4.58
C PHE A 30 -0.94 -19.56 -6.06
N ARG A 31 -1.68 -18.85 -6.92
CA ARG A 31 -1.59 -19.01 -8.38
C ARG A 31 -0.35 -18.36 -8.98
N SER A 32 0.13 -17.28 -8.35
CA SER A 32 1.16 -16.40 -8.91
C SER A 32 2.54 -16.65 -8.29
N CYS A 33 2.57 -17.15 -7.07
CA CYS A 33 3.76 -17.40 -6.27
C CYS A 33 3.77 -18.88 -5.85
N ASN A 34 4.77 -19.62 -6.33
CA ASN A 34 4.95 -21.03 -5.94
C ASN A 34 5.69 -21.13 -4.61
N ASP A 35 6.63 -20.22 -4.36
CA ASP A 35 7.27 -20.08 -3.06
C ASP A 35 7.71 -18.62 -2.82
N VAL A 36 7.69 -18.19 -1.55
CA VAL A 36 8.12 -16.83 -1.17
C VAL A 36 9.59 -16.57 -1.52
N SER A 37 10.41 -17.61 -1.69
CA SER A 37 11.77 -17.44 -2.19
C SER A 37 11.86 -16.90 -3.61
N ASP A 38 10.77 -16.92 -4.39
CA ASP A 38 10.71 -16.27 -5.71
C ASP A 38 10.91 -14.74 -5.59
N TYR A 39 10.57 -14.16 -4.43
CA TYR A 39 10.78 -12.73 -4.14
C TYR A 39 12.19 -12.43 -3.62
N PHE A 40 13.05 -13.44 -3.44
CA PHE A 40 14.36 -13.25 -2.84
C PHE A 40 15.34 -12.67 -3.85
N LEU A 41 16.18 -11.73 -3.44
CA LEU A 41 17.30 -11.33 -4.28
C LEU A 41 18.28 -12.50 -4.43
N GLU A 42 18.79 -12.71 -5.65
CA GLU A 42 19.80 -13.73 -5.94
C GLU A 42 21.08 -13.57 -5.11
N THR A 43 21.36 -12.35 -4.65
CA THR A 43 22.49 -12.03 -3.76
C THR A 43 22.26 -12.46 -2.31
N SER A 44 21.07 -12.98 -1.98
CA SER A 44 20.75 -13.42 -0.62
C SER A 44 21.51 -14.69 -0.24
N PRO A 45 22.07 -14.77 0.98
CA PRO A 45 22.67 -16.00 1.49
C PRO A 45 21.65 -17.15 1.68
N LEU A 46 20.36 -16.85 1.62
CA LEU A 46 19.25 -17.80 1.67
C LEU A 46 18.78 -18.26 0.28
N TYR A 47 19.21 -17.59 -0.80
CA TYR A 47 18.93 -18.03 -2.16
C TYR A 47 19.90 -19.18 -2.52
N ASN A 48 19.40 -20.41 -2.46
CA ASN A 48 20.20 -21.61 -2.68
C ASN A 48 19.44 -22.64 -3.51
N ALA A 49 19.99 -23.02 -4.66
CA ALA A 49 19.38 -23.99 -5.56
C ALA A 49 19.27 -25.43 -5.01
N LYS A 50 19.96 -25.75 -3.89
CA LYS A 50 20.03 -27.12 -3.36
C LYS A 50 19.18 -27.36 -2.11
N ASN A 51 18.95 -26.34 -1.30
CA ASN A 51 18.25 -26.47 -0.02
C ASN A 51 17.18 -25.39 0.10
N HIS A 52 16.01 -25.77 0.61
CA HIS A 52 14.94 -24.81 0.89
C HIS A 52 15.39 -23.80 1.95
N TYR A 53 14.96 -22.54 1.82
CA TYR A 53 15.42 -21.47 2.72
C TYR A 53 15.01 -21.70 4.18
N ILE A 54 13.87 -22.38 4.41
CA ILE A 54 13.40 -22.80 5.74
C ILE A 54 14.46 -23.66 6.44
N ASP A 55 15.01 -24.67 5.74
CA ASP A 55 16.06 -25.52 6.28
C ASP A 55 17.35 -24.74 6.54
N LEU A 56 17.69 -23.80 5.67
CA LEU A 56 18.87 -22.96 5.86
C LEU A 56 18.74 -22.09 7.11
N ILE A 57 17.56 -21.53 7.38
CA ILE A 57 17.32 -20.73 8.58
C ILE A 57 17.38 -21.63 9.82
N ILE A 58 16.70 -22.79 9.82
CA ILE A 58 16.66 -23.68 10.98
C ILE A 58 18.03 -24.31 11.28
N SER A 59 18.79 -24.70 10.25
CA SER A 59 20.05 -25.44 10.42
C SER A 59 21.27 -24.58 10.70
N LYS A 60 21.31 -23.31 10.25
CA LYS A 60 22.52 -22.47 10.30
C LYS A 60 22.50 -21.39 11.37
N SER A 61 21.37 -21.14 12.02
CA SER A 61 21.19 -19.95 12.85
C SER A 61 21.18 -20.27 14.34
N GLN A 62 21.82 -19.43 15.16
CA GLN A 62 21.68 -19.47 16.62
C GLN A 62 20.30 -18.96 17.07
N SER A 63 19.61 -18.24 16.18
CA SER A 63 18.24 -17.74 16.30
C SER A 63 17.56 -17.97 14.96
N ASN A 64 16.39 -18.60 14.90
CA ASN A 64 15.64 -18.90 13.67
C ASN A 64 15.12 -17.66 12.90
N ILE A 65 15.89 -16.57 12.89
CA ILE A 65 15.61 -15.27 12.31
C ILE A 65 16.81 -14.90 11.46
N GLN A 66 16.56 -14.45 10.23
CA GLN A 66 17.59 -13.98 9.30
C GLN A 66 17.18 -12.68 8.64
N ASP A 67 18.13 -11.75 8.52
CA ASP A 67 17.96 -10.54 7.73
C ASP A 67 17.97 -10.87 6.23
N MET A 68 17.08 -10.23 5.49
CA MET A 68 16.85 -10.52 4.09
C MET A 68 16.40 -9.28 3.32
N GLN A 69 16.72 -9.24 2.03
CA GLN A 69 16.10 -8.33 1.08
C GLN A 69 15.22 -9.11 0.11
N ILE A 70 14.01 -8.62 -0.12
CA ILE A 70 13.09 -9.16 -1.11
C ILE A 70 12.73 -8.09 -2.13
N LYS A 71 12.56 -8.51 -3.39
CA LYS A 71 12.13 -7.67 -4.51
C LYS A 71 10.68 -8.00 -4.83
N LEU A 72 9.79 -7.03 -4.65
CA LEU A 72 8.36 -7.16 -4.92
C LEU A 72 8.06 -7.05 -6.42
N ASP A 73 6.86 -7.47 -6.83
CA ASP A 73 6.43 -7.44 -8.25
C ASP A 73 6.36 -6.03 -8.85
N ASN A 74 6.17 -5.01 -8.00
CA ASN A 74 6.25 -3.60 -8.39
C ASN A 74 7.70 -3.10 -8.58
N GLY A 75 8.71 -3.94 -8.36
CA GLY A 75 10.13 -3.61 -8.46
C GLY A 75 10.77 -3.07 -7.19
N ASP A 76 9.98 -2.81 -6.12
CA ASP A 76 10.51 -2.33 -4.85
C ASP A 76 11.38 -3.38 -4.17
N ILE A 77 12.52 -2.96 -3.63
CA ILE A 77 13.36 -3.80 -2.77
C ILE A 77 13.13 -3.38 -1.32
N ILE A 78 12.80 -4.34 -0.47
CA ILE A 78 12.57 -4.10 0.96
C ILE A 78 13.43 -5.01 1.83
N SER A 79 13.93 -4.47 2.93
CA SER A 79 14.61 -5.22 3.97
C SER A 79 13.59 -5.79 4.95
N VAL A 80 13.63 -7.11 5.17
CA VAL A 80 12.77 -7.87 6.08
C VAL A 80 13.61 -8.83 6.91
N LYS A 81 13.14 -9.17 8.10
CA LYS A 81 13.64 -10.28 8.89
C LYS A 81 12.72 -11.47 8.70
N ILE A 82 13.24 -12.59 8.21
CA ILE A 82 12.48 -13.83 8.08
C ILE A 82 12.69 -14.65 9.34
N ALA A 83 11.62 -14.86 10.10
CA ALA A 83 11.60 -15.73 11.27
C ALA A 83 10.85 -17.03 10.96
N VAL A 84 11.43 -18.16 11.33
CA VAL A 84 10.86 -19.50 11.09
C VAL A 84 10.63 -20.21 12.41
N GLU A 85 9.41 -20.72 12.58
CA GLU A 85 8.99 -21.45 13.77
C GLU A 85 8.43 -22.82 13.34
N VAL A 86 8.92 -23.89 13.97
CA VAL A 86 8.41 -25.25 13.73
C VAL A 86 7.23 -25.48 14.68
N VAL A 87 6.05 -25.72 14.10
CA VAL A 87 4.81 -25.95 14.83
C VAL A 87 4.48 -27.44 14.76
N ASN A 88 4.65 -28.13 15.89
CA ASN A 88 4.29 -29.54 16.01
C ASN A 88 2.84 -29.67 16.47
N LEU A 89 2.01 -30.42 15.74
CA LEU A 89 0.69 -30.79 16.23
C LEU A 89 0.85 -31.90 17.27
N LYS A 90 0.19 -31.77 18.41
CA LYS A 90 0.12 -32.86 19.38
C LYS A 90 -0.65 -34.02 18.75
N ASP A 91 -0.17 -35.24 18.99
CA ASP A 91 -0.83 -36.51 18.61
C ASP A 91 -0.82 -36.88 17.12
N VAL A 92 -0.13 -36.11 16.26
CA VAL A 92 0.12 -36.45 14.86
C VAL A 92 1.62 -36.29 14.60
N ASN A 93 2.26 -37.24 13.92
CA ASN A 93 3.68 -37.15 13.53
C ASN A 93 3.87 -36.21 12.33
N GLU A 94 3.30 -35.02 12.42
CA GLU A 94 3.31 -33.97 11.41
C GLU A 94 3.72 -32.64 12.05
N HIS A 95 4.53 -31.90 11.33
CA HIS A 95 4.92 -30.54 11.70
C HIS A 95 4.69 -29.58 10.53
N TYR A 96 4.50 -28.33 10.90
CA TYR A 96 4.32 -27.21 9.98
C TYR A 96 5.40 -26.18 10.23
N TYR A 97 5.67 -25.34 9.24
CA TYR A 97 6.55 -24.20 9.41
C TYR A 97 5.74 -22.91 9.35
N SER A 98 5.81 -22.13 10.42
CA SER A 98 5.29 -20.76 10.46
C SER A 98 6.42 -19.80 10.09
N VAL A 99 6.27 -19.15 8.94
CA VAL A 99 7.22 -18.16 8.44
C VAL A 99 6.64 -16.77 8.67
N LYS A 100 7.35 -15.95 9.44
CA LYS A 100 6.98 -14.56 9.74
C LYS A 100 7.96 -13.63 9.05
N LEU A 101 7.44 -12.69 8.28
CA LEU A 101 8.20 -11.59 7.70
C LEU A 101 8.06 -10.41 8.66
N LEU A 102 9.11 -10.17 9.44
CA LEU A 102 9.19 -9.10 10.42
C LEU A 102 9.78 -7.87 9.74
N PHE A 103 9.02 -6.79 9.71
CA PHE A 103 9.42 -5.55 9.06
C PHE A 103 9.91 -4.56 10.12
N ASP A 104 11.19 -4.16 10.04
CA ASP A 104 11.82 -3.32 11.07
C ASP A 104 11.56 -1.80 10.87
N GLY A 105 10.52 -1.43 10.12
CA GLY A 105 10.22 -0.02 9.79
C GLY A 105 11.19 0.61 8.78
N ASN A 106 12.43 0.13 8.71
CA ASN A 106 13.45 0.53 7.75
C ASN A 106 13.25 -0.21 6.42
N ARG A 107 12.23 0.22 5.67
CA ARG A 107 12.24 0.12 4.21
C ARG A 107 13.47 0.90 3.78
N LEU A 108 14.53 0.23 3.34
CA LEU A 108 15.51 0.84 2.44
C LEU A 108 14.82 1.09 1.10
N SER A 109 13.78 1.92 1.11
CA SER A 109 13.34 2.56 -0.10
C SER A 109 14.50 3.46 -0.50
N TYR A 110 15.08 3.19 -1.66
CA TYR A 110 15.94 4.15 -2.34
C TYR A 110 15.20 5.44 -2.72
N VAL A 111 13.96 5.62 -2.26
CA VAL A 111 13.17 6.84 -2.39
C VAL A 111 12.54 7.16 -1.03
N LYS A 112 12.96 8.28 -0.41
CA LYS A 112 12.17 9.01 0.59
C LYS A 112 10.87 9.48 -0.08
N ASN A 113 9.89 8.60 -0.28
CA ASN A 113 8.72 8.96 -1.06
C ASN A 113 7.62 9.52 -0.16
N LYS A 114 7.60 10.86 0.01
CA LYS A 114 6.46 11.63 0.59
C LYS A 114 5.12 11.36 -0.13
N ASN A 115 5.17 10.61 -1.22
CA ASN A 115 4.13 10.39 -2.19
C ASN A 115 3.47 9.00 -2.10
N ARG A 116 3.89 8.18 -1.12
CA ARG A 116 3.43 6.78 -0.98
C ARG A 116 1.93 6.66 -0.67
N TRP A 117 1.36 7.65 0.01
CA TRP A 117 -0.02 7.63 0.48
C TRP A 117 -1.04 7.40 -0.65
N LEU A 118 -0.76 7.88 -1.87
CA LEU A 118 -1.65 7.70 -3.01
C LEU A 118 -1.69 6.23 -3.47
N TRP A 119 -0.58 5.51 -3.33
CA TRP A 119 -0.48 4.08 -3.64
C TRP A 119 -1.08 3.21 -2.54
N ASP A 120 -1.01 3.65 -1.28
CA ASP A 120 -1.73 3.00 -0.19
C ASP A 120 -3.26 3.09 -0.42
N ILE A 121 -3.74 4.17 -1.05
CA ILE A 121 -5.13 4.31 -1.48
C ILE A 121 -5.49 3.38 -2.65
N LEU A 122 -4.60 3.23 -3.65
CA LEU A 122 -4.77 2.23 -4.72
C LEU A 122 -5.05 0.86 -4.11
N TYR A 123 -4.22 0.44 -3.15
CA TYR A 123 -4.35 -0.84 -2.44
C TYR A 123 -5.74 -1.01 -1.77
N LEU A 124 -6.28 0.06 -1.18
CA LEU A 124 -7.60 0.04 -0.55
C LEU A 124 -8.77 0.07 -1.56
N SER A 125 -8.54 0.63 -2.75
CA SER A 125 -9.59 0.89 -3.74
C SER A 125 -10.03 -0.34 -4.53
N ARG A 126 -9.25 -1.44 -4.51
CA ARG A 126 -9.46 -2.66 -5.31
C ARG A 126 -9.58 -2.40 -6.82
N LEU A 127 -9.06 -1.26 -7.29
CA LEU A 127 -8.94 -0.95 -8.72
C LEU A 127 -7.59 -1.46 -9.23
N ASP A 128 -7.53 -1.81 -10.51
CA ASP A 128 -6.23 -1.96 -11.16
C ASP A 128 -5.52 -0.61 -11.28
N SER A 129 -4.20 -0.64 -11.43
CA SER A 129 -3.37 0.57 -11.40
C SER A 129 -3.68 1.55 -12.53
N VAL A 130 -4.10 1.05 -13.69
CA VAL A 130 -4.43 1.88 -14.86
C VAL A 130 -5.75 2.61 -14.63
N GLU A 131 -6.77 1.87 -14.20
CA GLU A 131 -8.09 2.44 -13.89
C GLU A 131 -8.02 3.41 -12.69
N PHE A 132 -7.22 3.10 -11.67
CA PHE A 132 -6.99 4.02 -10.56
C PHE A 132 -6.33 5.31 -11.01
N LYS A 133 -5.21 5.24 -11.76
CA LYS A 133 -4.53 6.42 -12.31
C LYS A 133 -5.49 7.26 -13.15
N ARG A 134 -6.30 6.63 -14.01
CA ARG A 134 -7.30 7.30 -14.84
C ARG A 134 -8.32 8.06 -13.98
N ARG A 135 -8.92 7.41 -12.98
CA ARG A 135 -9.95 8.04 -12.12
C ARG A 135 -9.38 9.14 -11.23
N ILE A 136 -8.16 8.98 -10.74
CA ILE A 136 -7.49 10.00 -9.93
C ILE A 136 -7.17 11.24 -10.77
N LEU A 137 -6.71 11.06 -12.02
CA LEU A 137 -6.50 12.17 -12.95
C LEU A 137 -7.82 12.86 -13.35
N GLU A 138 -8.87 12.07 -13.60
CA GLU A 138 -10.22 12.59 -13.87
C GLU A 138 -10.74 13.43 -12.70
N PHE A 139 -10.59 12.92 -11.46
CA PHE A 139 -10.89 13.68 -10.25
C PHE A 139 -10.06 14.97 -10.15
N SER A 140 -8.75 14.90 -10.39
CA SER A 140 -7.84 16.06 -10.36
C SER A 140 -8.30 17.16 -11.31
N GLN A 141 -8.68 16.77 -12.53
CA GLN A 141 -9.17 17.68 -13.55
C GLN A 141 -10.50 18.33 -13.13
N ILE A 142 -11.48 17.53 -12.71
CA ILE A 142 -12.77 18.05 -12.25
C ILE A 142 -12.58 19.01 -11.06
N ALA A 143 -11.73 18.65 -10.10
CA ALA A 143 -11.46 19.48 -8.93
C ALA A 143 -10.84 20.84 -9.34
N LYS A 144 -9.89 20.85 -10.28
CA LYS A 144 -9.32 22.10 -10.82
C LYS A 144 -10.35 22.95 -11.55
N GLU A 145 -11.20 22.34 -12.37
CA GLU A 145 -12.26 23.06 -13.10
C GLU A 145 -13.28 23.72 -12.16
N LYS A 146 -13.55 23.10 -11.00
CA LYS A 146 -14.49 23.63 -9.99
C LYS A 146 -13.87 24.68 -9.06
N TYR A 147 -12.54 24.75 -8.96
CA TYR A 147 -11.82 25.58 -7.98
C TYR A 147 -12.29 27.03 -7.96
N GLU A 148 -12.17 27.75 -9.09
CA GLU A 148 -12.50 29.19 -9.16
C GLU A 148 -13.96 29.45 -8.80
N SER A 149 -14.87 28.65 -9.38
CA SER A 149 -16.31 28.80 -9.12
C SER A 149 -16.68 28.55 -7.65
N LEU A 150 -16.02 27.58 -7.00
CA LEU A 150 -16.24 27.26 -5.59
C LEU A 150 -15.65 28.35 -4.68
N TYR A 151 -14.49 28.87 -5.04
CA TYR A 151 -13.83 29.96 -4.31
C TYR A 151 -14.64 31.25 -4.35
N GLU A 152 -15.06 31.68 -5.54
CA GLU A 152 -15.93 32.86 -5.72
C GLU A 152 -17.25 32.69 -4.98
N ALA A 153 -17.91 31.53 -5.10
CA ALA A 153 -19.17 31.28 -4.41
C ALA A 153 -19.02 31.39 -2.89
N LYS A 154 -17.93 30.85 -2.33
CA LYS A 154 -17.65 30.95 -0.88
C LYS A 154 -17.32 32.37 -0.42
N LEU A 155 -16.57 33.15 -1.20
CA LEU A 155 -16.28 34.55 -0.90
C LEU A 155 -17.54 35.43 -0.94
N LEU A 156 -18.44 35.18 -1.89
CA LEU A 156 -19.68 35.91 -2.07
C LEU A 156 -20.83 35.38 -1.21
N LEU A 157 -20.58 34.36 -0.37
CA LEU A 157 -21.58 33.68 0.46
C LEU A 157 -22.76 33.10 -0.34
N ILE A 158 -22.50 32.69 -1.59
CA ILE A 158 -23.42 32.00 -2.48
C ILE A 158 -23.45 30.52 -2.09
N ASP A 159 -24.62 29.88 -2.20
CA ASP A 159 -24.76 28.45 -1.95
C ASP A 159 -23.90 27.63 -2.93
N ALA A 160 -22.94 26.90 -2.38
CA ALA A 160 -22.03 26.02 -3.11
C ALA A 160 -22.18 24.54 -2.69
N ASN A 161 -23.26 24.20 -1.97
CA ASN A 161 -23.44 22.87 -1.39
C ASN A 161 -23.48 21.76 -2.44
N ASP A 162 -24.06 22.01 -3.61
CA ASP A 162 -24.11 21.01 -4.68
C ASP A 162 -22.71 20.70 -5.24
N THR A 163 -21.88 21.71 -5.47
CA THR A 163 -20.49 21.55 -5.91
C THR A 163 -19.66 20.82 -4.87
N ILE A 164 -19.79 21.18 -3.60
CA ILE A 164 -19.10 20.51 -2.48
C ILE A 164 -19.53 19.04 -2.40
N ARG A 165 -20.83 18.75 -2.53
CA ARG A 165 -21.36 17.38 -2.48
C ARG A 165 -20.85 16.54 -3.64
N GLU A 166 -20.81 17.09 -4.86
CA GLU A 166 -20.29 16.42 -6.05
C GLU A 166 -18.82 16.02 -5.85
N LEU A 167 -17.98 16.99 -5.45
CA LEU A 167 -16.56 16.76 -5.18
C LEU A 167 -16.33 15.76 -4.03
N ALA A 168 -17.12 15.86 -2.96
CA ALA A 168 -17.02 14.96 -1.81
C ALA A 168 -17.38 13.51 -2.18
N LEU A 169 -18.37 13.31 -3.06
CA LEU A 169 -18.76 12.00 -3.56
C LEU A 169 -17.61 11.36 -4.37
N LEU A 170 -17.02 12.12 -5.29
CA LEU A 170 -15.88 11.67 -6.09
C LEU A 170 -14.69 11.32 -5.20
N ALA A 171 -14.33 12.21 -4.26
CA ALA A 171 -13.24 11.99 -3.33
C ALA A 171 -13.46 10.76 -2.44
N THR A 172 -14.69 10.54 -1.96
CA THR A 172 -15.05 9.39 -1.12
C THR A 172 -14.97 8.07 -1.90
N ASN A 173 -15.40 8.06 -3.16
CA ASN A 173 -15.27 6.89 -4.04
C ASN A 173 -13.80 6.51 -4.25
N LEU A 174 -12.90 7.50 -4.24
CA LEU A 174 -11.46 7.33 -4.36
C LEU A 174 -10.73 7.26 -3.01
N LYS A 175 -11.46 7.22 -1.89
CA LYS A 175 -10.91 7.18 -0.52
C LYS A 175 -9.94 8.33 -0.19
N LEU A 176 -10.12 9.50 -0.83
CA LEU A 176 -9.34 10.72 -0.60
C LEU A 176 -9.84 11.46 0.65
N THR A 177 -9.67 10.85 1.82
CA THR A 177 -10.23 11.35 3.09
C THR A 177 -9.71 12.73 3.48
N GLU A 178 -8.44 13.03 3.20
CA GLU A 178 -7.85 14.36 3.43
C GLU A 178 -8.55 15.44 2.60
N PHE A 179 -8.87 15.15 1.34
CA PHE A 179 -9.60 16.09 0.49
C PHE A 179 -11.03 16.31 0.96
N CYS A 180 -11.70 15.25 1.43
CA CYS A 180 -13.01 15.38 2.08
C CYS A 180 -12.95 16.31 3.29
N GLN A 181 -11.87 16.24 4.10
CA GLN A 181 -11.69 17.13 5.24
C GLN A 181 -11.51 18.60 4.80
N ILE A 182 -10.75 18.85 3.73
CA ILE A 182 -10.59 20.19 3.14
C ILE A 182 -11.97 20.75 2.73
N LEU A 183 -12.80 19.94 2.05
CA LEU A 183 -14.14 20.36 1.64
C LEU A 183 -15.06 20.69 2.83
N ILE A 184 -15.01 19.90 3.90
CA ILE A 184 -15.77 20.15 5.14
C ILE A 184 -15.33 21.48 5.77
N ASN A 185 -14.03 21.76 5.79
CA ASN A 185 -13.50 23.00 6.35
C ASN A 185 -13.93 24.20 5.49
N ILE A 186 -13.85 24.11 4.17
CA ILE A 186 -14.36 25.13 3.22
C ILE A 186 -15.85 25.37 3.44
N GLN A 187 -16.64 24.31 3.63
CA GLN A 187 -18.08 24.44 3.85
C GLN A 187 -18.39 25.18 5.16
N SER A 188 -17.69 24.82 6.23
CA SER A 188 -17.98 25.24 7.61
C SER A 188 -17.42 26.61 7.99
N THR A 189 -16.38 27.09 7.31
CA THR A 189 -15.78 28.40 7.59
C THR A 189 -16.42 29.52 6.76
N ASN A 190 -16.55 30.68 7.39
CA ASN A 190 -16.86 31.97 6.77
C ASN A 190 -15.75 33.02 7.04
N ASP A 191 -14.68 32.62 7.74
CA ASP A 191 -13.51 33.46 7.96
C ASP A 191 -12.66 33.44 6.68
N GLU A 192 -12.42 34.61 6.10
CA GLU A 192 -11.71 34.77 4.82
C GLU A 192 -10.28 34.22 4.87
N LYS A 193 -9.58 34.39 5.99
CA LYS A 193 -8.21 33.91 6.13
C LYS A 193 -8.17 32.38 6.19
N LEU A 194 -9.02 31.78 7.02
CA LEU A 194 -9.15 30.32 7.08
C LEU A 194 -9.62 29.74 5.75
N LEU A 195 -10.53 30.43 5.05
CA LEU A 195 -11.00 30.03 3.73
C LEU A 195 -9.83 29.96 2.75
N ASN A 196 -9.02 31.03 2.68
CA ASN A 196 -7.84 31.07 1.80
C ASN A 196 -6.82 29.97 2.13
N ASP A 197 -6.59 29.68 3.42
CA ASP A 197 -5.71 28.59 3.84
C ASP A 197 -6.24 27.21 3.38
N GLU A 198 -7.55 26.98 3.43
CA GLU A 198 -8.14 25.72 2.98
C GLU A 198 -8.14 25.59 1.45
N PHE A 199 -8.35 26.68 0.69
CA PHE A 199 -8.22 26.65 -0.76
C PHE A 199 -6.77 26.49 -1.24
N TYR A 200 -5.80 27.00 -0.46
CA TYR A 200 -4.39 26.68 -0.70
C TYR A 200 -4.12 25.18 -0.53
N LYS A 201 -4.63 24.56 0.55
CA LYS A 201 -4.52 23.10 0.76
C LYS A 201 -5.21 22.31 -0.35
N TYR A 202 -6.37 22.79 -0.81
CA TYR A 202 -7.12 22.20 -1.93
C TYR A 202 -6.24 22.06 -3.17
N MET A 203 -5.62 23.14 -3.62
CA MET A 203 -4.75 23.12 -4.80
C MET A 203 -3.48 22.33 -4.57
N GLN A 204 -2.87 22.47 -3.39
CA GLN A 204 -1.67 21.71 -3.03
C GLN A 204 -1.92 20.20 -3.06
N PHE A 205 -3.08 19.74 -2.59
CA PHE A 205 -3.45 18.33 -2.62
C PHE A 205 -3.56 17.81 -4.06
N ILE A 206 -4.20 18.58 -4.93
CA ILE A 206 -4.38 18.20 -6.34
C ILE A 206 -3.04 18.18 -7.08
N ASP A 207 -2.22 19.22 -6.91
CA ASP A 207 -0.91 19.28 -7.55
C ASP A 207 0.02 18.18 -7.04
N ASN A 208 -0.06 17.82 -5.75
CA ASN A 208 0.64 16.66 -5.22
C ASN A 208 0.20 15.39 -5.96
N ILE A 209 -1.10 15.12 -6.09
CA ILE A 209 -1.60 13.96 -6.84
C ILE A 209 -1.01 13.90 -8.26
N GLU A 210 -1.09 14.99 -9.01
CA GLU A 210 -0.59 15.02 -10.38
C GLU A 210 0.92 14.81 -10.47
N ASN A 211 1.68 15.39 -9.55
CA ASN A 211 3.13 15.21 -9.50
C ASN A 211 3.49 13.75 -9.22
N ILE A 212 2.73 13.08 -8.34
CA ILE A 212 2.92 11.66 -8.05
C ILE A 212 2.69 10.81 -9.31
N ILE A 213 1.58 11.05 -10.01
CA ILE A 213 1.24 10.29 -11.22
C ILE A 213 2.23 10.57 -12.36
N LYS A 214 2.64 11.83 -12.57
CA LYS A 214 3.63 12.22 -13.59
C LYS A 214 5.01 11.64 -13.32
N SER A 215 5.41 11.50 -12.06
CA SER A 215 6.72 10.92 -11.71
C SER A 215 6.85 9.41 -12.02
N GLU A 216 5.74 8.77 -12.38
CA GLU A 216 5.59 7.33 -12.61
C GLU A 216 5.18 7.02 -14.07
N MET A 217 5.21 8.02 -14.95
CA MET A 217 5.07 7.91 -16.42
C MET A 217 6.43 8.03 -17.09
#